data_AF-A0A319ACZ0-F1
#
_entry.id   AF-A0A319ACZ0-F1
#
_cell.length_a   1.000
_cell.length_b   1.000
_cell.length_c   1.000
_cell.angle_alpha   90.00
_cell.angle_beta   90.00
_cell.angle_gamma   90.00
#
_symmetry.space_group_name_H-M   'P 1'
#
loop_
_entity.id
_entity.type
_entity.pdbx_description
1 polymer ?
#
loop_
_entity_poly.entity_id
_entity_poly.type
_entity_poly.pdbx_seq_one_letter_code
_entity_poly.pdbx_strand_id
1 'polypeptide(L)'
;MKLSLALGAAAFAGSALADIDPIIIKGSKFFYSSNNTQFYIRGVAYQADYDSNSTDSSSSSYVDPLADATTCKRDIPILQEIRTNVIRTYAVDPTKNHTECMNMLAEAGIYVISDLSDPTQSIDRDDPTWETSLYTRYKDVIDDLSQYNNTIGFFAGNEVSNTVDTTDASAFVKAAVRDMKAYIKDKGYRSMGVGYATNDDADIRVNLADYFNCESEDQGVDFWGYNIYSWCGNSTYEESGYKERTEQFRNYSVPVFFAEYGCNTVTPRRFTEIKALFGDEMNDVWSGGIVYMYFQTDNDYGLVSAIDSTSVSKLTDFTYYSEEIQSATPTGTNKASYTPTNTALQSCPTVDSDWQAKASPLPPSPNSELCSCMDAAAGCVVKDSVSSSKYAALFSEVCGYITCTGVFHNGTTGTYGDYSMCEAKQQLNWALNRYWVSQDKEDSACSFDGYATTTAASTASTCSSLLSQAGTAGTGSVSATATATGDSDSSTSTSSSDSSSSAGYMTGSSMVAVGPLQLGAYVVTAVAAGLAMIML
;
A
#
# COMPACT_ATOMS: atom_id res chain seq x y z
N MET A 1 -63.55 -16.62 21.53
CA MET A 1 -62.56 -16.53 22.62
C MET A 1 -61.31 -17.29 22.20
N LYS A 2 -60.16 -16.60 22.19
CA LYS A 2 -58.78 -17.12 22.32
C LYS A 2 -58.23 -17.95 21.14
N LEU A 3 -57.03 -17.74 20.63
CA LEU A 3 -56.01 -16.70 20.84
C LEU A 3 -55.01 -16.81 19.68
N SER A 4 -54.40 -15.69 19.35
CA SER A 4 -53.35 -15.43 18.37
C SER A 4 -52.10 -16.30 18.51
N LEU A 5 -51.41 -16.55 17.40
CA LEU A 5 -49.94 -16.64 17.33
C LEU A 5 -49.49 -16.36 15.88
N ALA A 6 -49.27 -15.07 15.63
CA ALA A 6 -48.46 -14.56 14.55
C ALA A 6 -47.29 -13.78 15.19
N LEU A 7 -46.20 -13.65 14.43
CA LEU A 7 -44.93 -12.96 14.67
C LEU A 7 -43.77 -13.81 15.20
N GLY A 8 -42.67 -13.73 14.44
CA GLY A 8 -41.37 -14.29 14.77
C GLY A 8 -40.42 -14.47 13.58
N ALA A 9 -40.70 -13.95 12.38
CA ALA A 9 -39.66 -13.83 11.35
C ALA A 9 -38.82 -12.59 11.70
N ALA A 10 -37.72 -12.81 12.42
CA ALA A 10 -36.67 -11.82 12.58
C ALA A 10 -36.12 -11.50 11.19
N ALA A 11 -36.47 -10.32 10.69
CA ALA A 11 -35.79 -9.75 9.54
C ALA A 11 -34.34 -9.48 9.96
N PHE A 12 -33.41 -10.28 9.46
CA PHE A 12 -32.07 -9.79 9.16
C PHE A 12 -32.26 -8.73 8.07
N ALA A 13 -32.59 -7.51 8.47
CA ALA A 13 -32.34 -6.34 7.64
C ALA A 13 -30.81 -6.20 7.62
N GLY A 14 -30.16 -6.92 6.71
CA GLY A 14 -28.84 -6.54 6.28
C GLY A 14 -28.96 -5.09 5.82
N SER A 15 -28.21 -4.20 6.46
CA SER A 15 -27.98 -2.85 5.98
C SER A 15 -27.63 -3.00 4.51
N ALA A 16 -28.54 -2.65 3.61
CA ALA A 16 -28.19 -2.52 2.21
C ALA A 16 -27.15 -1.39 2.20
N LEU A 17 -25.88 -1.74 2.00
CA LEU A 17 -24.83 -0.77 1.74
C LEU A 17 -25.38 0.20 0.69
N ALA A 18 -25.28 1.51 0.95
CA ALA A 18 -25.72 2.49 -0.02
C ALA A 18 -25.09 2.15 -1.39
N ASP A 19 -25.93 1.96 -2.41
CA ASP A 19 -25.55 1.43 -3.73
C ASP A 19 -24.85 2.50 -4.57
N ILE A 20 -23.68 2.94 -4.09
CA ILE A 20 -22.78 3.83 -4.81
C ILE A 20 -21.93 3.00 -5.77
N ASP A 21 -21.83 3.46 -7.01
CA ASP A 21 -21.11 2.76 -8.07
C ASP A 21 -19.60 2.74 -7.77
N PRO A 22 -18.96 1.57 -7.60
CA PRO A 22 -17.52 1.51 -7.34
C PRO A 22 -16.68 2.20 -8.42
N ILE A 23 -15.51 2.69 -8.04
CA ILE A 23 -14.51 3.19 -9.00
C ILE A 23 -13.55 2.06 -9.37
N ILE A 24 -13.26 1.95 -10.66
CA ILE A 24 -12.31 0.99 -11.22
C ILE A 24 -11.22 1.72 -12.02
N ILE A 25 -10.08 1.05 -12.16
CA ILE A 25 -8.95 1.55 -12.94
C ILE A 25 -8.94 0.84 -14.29
N LYS A 26 -8.71 1.59 -15.36
CA LYS A 26 -8.40 1.05 -16.69
C LYS A 26 -7.30 1.90 -17.29
N GLY A 27 -6.11 1.32 -17.49
CA GLY A 27 -4.91 2.08 -17.86
C GLY A 27 -4.67 3.24 -16.90
N SER A 28 -4.30 4.40 -17.43
CA SER A 28 -4.01 5.60 -16.64
C SER A 28 -5.22 6.43 -16.18
N LYS A 29 -6.44 5.86 -16.14
CA LYS A 29 -7.66 6.60 -15.79
C LYS A 29 -8.58 5.83 -14.84
N PHE A 30 -9.26 6.56 -13.96
CA PHE A 30 -10.35 6.06 -13.13
C PHE A 30 -11.69 6.15 -13.86
N PHE A 31 -12.58 5.20 -13.61
CA PHE A 31 -13.94 5.18 -14.17
C PHE A 31 -14.93 4.65 -13.14
N TYR A 32 -16.18 5.12 -13.26
CA TYR A 32 -17.31 4.44 -12.63
C TYR A 32 -17.44 3.00 -13.18
N SER A 33 -17.75 2.03 -12.33
CA SER A 33 -17.78 0.62 -12.74
C SER A 33 -18.97 0.33 -13.65
N SER A 34 -20.14 0.89 -13.34
CA SER A 34 -21.40 0.61 -14.05
C SER A 34 -21.61 1.49 -15.27
N ASN A 35 -21.10 2.72 -15.26
CA ASN A 35 -21.28 3.68 -16.34
C ASN A 35 -19.95 4.01 -17.04
N ASN A 36 -19.99 4.38 -18.32
CA ASN A 36 -18.76 4.58 -19.11
C ASN A 36 -18.07 5.93 -18.85
N THR A 37 -18.30 6.58 -17.71
CA THR A 37 -17.80 7.92 -17.42
C THR A 37 -16.48 7.84 -16.67
N GLN A 38 -15.51 8.65 -17.10
CA GLN A 38 -14.27 8.85 -16.36
C GLN A 38 -14.54 9.54 -15.03
N PHE A 39 -13.90 9.06 -13.97
CA PHE A 39 -13.95 9.65 -12.65
C PHE A 39 -12.75 10.60 -12.46
N TYR A 40 -13.04 11.82 -12.02
CA TYR A 40 -12.03 12.81 -11.62
C TYR A 40 -12.18 13.12 -10.14
N ILE A 41 -11.06 13.14 -9.44
CA ILE A 41 -10.96 13.41 -8.01
C ILE A 41 -11.10 14.92 -7.78
N ARG A 42 -12.15 15.31 -7.06
CA ARG A 42 -12.32 16.60 -6.38
C ARG A 42 -12.26 16.29 -4.89
N GLY A 43 -11.04 16.16 -4.40
CA GLY A 43 -10.78 15.59 -3.09
C GLY A 43 -10.52 16.62 -2.01
N VAL A 44 -10.71 16.21 -0.75
CA VAL A 44 -10.27 16.96 0.43
C VAL A 44 -9.56 16.00 1.41
N ALA A 45 -8.39 16.40 1.91
CA ALA A 45 -7.73 15.68 3.00
C ALA A 45 -8.56 15.85 4.29
N TYR A 46 -9.05 14.75 4.86
CA TYR A 46 -10.03 14.75 5.95
C TYR A 46 -9.50 13.92 7.12
N GLN A 47 -8.70 14.56 7.97
CA GLN A 47 -8.12 13.95 9.16
C GLN A 47 -7.96 15.02 10.22
N ALA A 48 -8.47 14.77 11.43
CA ALA A 48 -8.27 15.65 12.58
C ALA A 48 -7.11 15.11 13.43
N ASP A 49 -6.40 16.02 14.12
CA ASP A 49 -5.38 15.71 15.13
C ASP A 49 -4.40 14.61 14.70
N TYR A 50 -3.81 14.77 13.52
CA TYR A 50 -2.83 13.86 12.95
C TYR A 50 -1.44 14.49 13.01
N ASP A 51 -0.55 13.86 13.79
CA ASP A 51 0.87 14.20 13.84
C ASP A 51 1.70 13.03 13.30
N SER A 52 2.21 13.18 12.07
CA SER A 52 3.06 12.17 11.44
C SER A 52 4.45 12.04 12.07
N ASN A 53 4.85 12.94 12.99
CA ASN A 53 6.15 12.94 13.65
C ASN A 53 6.07 12.57 15.14
N SER A 54 4.90 12.16 15.64
CA SER A 54 4.75 11.82 17.06
C SER A 54 5.45 10.50 17.40
N THR A 55 6.48 10.58 18.25
CA THR A 55 7.21 9.42 18.79
C THR A 55 6.54 8.78 20.01
N ASP A 56 5.34 9.24 20.40
CA ASP A 56 4.65 8.76 21.60
C ASP A 56 3.74 7.56 21.31
N SER A 57 4.24 6.38 21.61
CA SER A 57 3.56 5.08 21.43
C SER A 57 2.42 4.77 22.42
N SER A 58 2.07 5.69 23.35
CA SER A 58 1.25 5.34 24.53
C SER A 58 -0.25 5.69 24.46
N SER A 59 -0.70 6.37 23.40
CA SER A 59 -2.13 6.54 23.05
C SER A 59 -2.22 6.71 21.55
N SER A 60 -3.21 6.10 20.87
CA SER A 60 -3.43 6.28 19.42
C SER A 60 -3.33 7.76 19.06
N SER A 61 -2.23 8.14 18.40
CA SER A 61 -1.79 9.53 18.16
C SER A 61 -2.60 10.21 17.04
N TYR A 62 -3.79 9.70 16.77
CA TYR A 62 -4.67 10.14 15.70
C TYR A 62 -6.14 9.98 16.10
N VAL A 63 -6.99 10.85 15.54
CA VAL A 63 -8.45 10.70 15.59
C VAL A 63 -8.90 10.02 14.29
N ASP A 64 -9.56 8.86 14.39
CA ASP A 64 -10.21 8.22 13.24
C ASP A 64 -11.48 9.01 12.86
N PRO A 65 -11.48 9.71 11.71
CA PRO A 65 -12.59 10.57 11.34
C PRO A 65 -13.78 9.78 10.78
N LEU A 66 -13.58 8.52 10.39
CA LEU A 66 -14.62 7.64 9.84
C LEU A 66 -15.37 6.88 10.94
N ALA A 67 -14.79 6.77 12.14
CA ALA A 67 -15.42 6.16 13.31
C ALA A 67 -16.30 7.14 14.12
N ASP A 68 -16.29 8.43 13.78
CA ASP A 68 -17.13 9.46 14.41
C ASP A 68 -18.29 9.88 13.49
N ALA A 69 -19.42 9.18 13.62
CA ALA A 69 -20.64 9.48 12.87
C ALA A 69 -21.17 10.90 13.11
N THR A 70 -20.94 11.50 14.28
CA THR A 70 -21.44 12.84 14.60
C THR A 70 -20.68 13.88 13.79
N THR A 71 -19.35 13.77 13.78
CA THR A 71 -18.47 14.62 12.99
C THR A 71 -18.69 14.42 11.50
N CYS A 72 -18.81 13.18 11.01
CA CYS A 72 -19.15 12.92 9.60
C CYS A 72 -20.48 13.58 9.20
N LYS A 73 -21.52 13.43 10.02
CA LYS A 73 -22.85 14.01 9.73
C LYS A 73 -22.82 15.54 9.67
N ARG A 74 -21.99 16.18 10.51
CA ARG A 74 -21.76 17.63 10.49
C ARG A 74 -21.05 18.07 9.21
N ASP A 75 -20.03 17.35 8.80
CA ASP A 75 -19.10 17.78 7.75
C ASP A 75 -19.53 17.44 6.33
N ILE A 76 -20.27 16.34 6.14
CA ILE A 76 -20.72 15.91 4.80
C ILE A 76 -21.48 17.00 4.03
N PRO A 77 -22.46 17.72 4.60
CA PRO A 77 -23.13 18.81 3.89
C PRO A 77 -22.15 19.90 3.42
N ILE A 78 -21.11 20.18 4.21
CA ILE A 78 -20.10 21.19 3.91
C ILE A 78 -19.14 20.70 2.81
N LEU A 79 -18.76 19.43 2.85
CA LEU A 79 -18.00 18.76 1.78
C LEU A 79 -18.78 18.78 0.45
N GLN A 80 -20.10 18.59 0.49
CA GLN A 80 -20.98 18.69 -0.70
C GLN A 80 -21.05 20.11 -1.27
N GLU A 81 -21.08 21.15 -0.44
CA GLU A 81 -21.05 22.55 -0.91
C GLU A 81 -19.82 22.86 -1.78
N ILE A 82 -18.68 22.24 -1.48
CA ILE A 82 -17.43 22.36 -2.24
C ILE A 82 -17.23 21.23 -3.26
N ARG A 83 -18.31 20.53 -3.64
CA ARG A 83 -18.34 19.48 -4.67
C ARG A 83 -17.33 18.33 -4.44
N THR A 84 -17.00 18.07 -3.18
CA THR A 84 -16.12 16.95 -2.80
C THR A 84 -16.75 15.65 -3.26
N ASN A 85 -15.95 14.80 -3.92
CA ASN A 85 -16.33 13.42 -4.22
C ASN A 85 -15.30 12.41 -3.70
N VAL A 86 -14.18 12.85 -3.12
CA VAL A 86 -13.21 11.97 -2.47
C VAL A 86 -12.76 12.62 -1.17
N ILE A 87 -12.61 11.84 -0.11
CA ILE A 87 -11.81 12.22 1.04
C ILE A 87 -10.57 11.34 1.12
N ARG A 88 -9.45 11.92 1.56
CA ARG A 88 -8.26 11.17 1.96
C ARG A 88 -8.18 11.10 3.47
N THR A 89 -8.04 9.89 4.01
CA THR A 89 -7.80 9.63 5.43
C THR A 89 -6.39 9.08 5.61
N TYR A 90 -5.60 9.66 6.51
CA TYR A 90 -4.22 9.26 6.76
C TYR A 90 -4.10 8.18 7.83
N ALA A 91 -5.11 8.03 8.69
CA ALA A 91 -5.17 7.00 9.71
C ALA A 91 -6.62 6.68 10.10
N VAL A 92 -6.95 5.39 10.07
CA VAL A 92 -8.21 4.81 10.56
C VAL A 92 -7.91 3.70 11.55
N ASP A 93 -8.77 3.47 12.53
CA ASP A 93 -8.69 2.35 13.47
C ASP A 93 -9.58 1.20 12.99
N PRO A 94 -9.01 0.13 12.40
CA PRO A 94 -9.78 -0.97 11.81
C PRO A 94 -10.55 -1.81 12.86
N THR A 95 -10.41 -1.52 14.15
CA THR A 95 -11.19 -2.16 15.22
C THR A 95 -12.52 -1.44 15.52
N LYS A 96 -12.72 -0.24 14.96
CA LYS A 96 -13.94 0.55 15.11
C LYS A 96 -14.96 0.19 14.04
N ASN A 97 -16.16 0.77 14.17
CA ASN A 97 -17.23 0.59 13.20
C ASN A 97 -17.40 1.85 12.36
N HIS A 98 -17.10 1.76 11.07
CA HIS A 98 -17.18 2.89 10.14
C HIS A 98 -18.49 2.91 9.32
N THR A 99 -19.40 1.97 9.57
CA THR A 99 -20.60 1.73 8.75
C THR A 99 -21.48 2.97 8.62
N GLU A 100 -21.71 3.70 9.71
CA GLU A 100 -22.58 4.87 9.68
C GLU A 100 -21.96 6.02 8.86
N CYS A 101 -20.68 6.33 9.07
CA CYS A 101 -20.00 7.37 8.30
C CYS A 101 -19.85 6.98 6.82
N MET A 102 -19.40 5.76 6.53
CA MET A 102 -19.20 5.29 5.16
C MET A 102 -20.51 5.26 4.36
N ASN A 103 -21.64 4.91 4.99
CA ASN A 103 -22.94 4.99 4.34
C ASN A 103 -23.37 6.44 4.09
N MET A 104 -23.20 7.36 5.05
CA MET A 104 -23.52 8.78 4.81
C MET A 104 -22.64 9.38 3.70
N LEU A 105 -21.36 9.02 3.64
CA LEU A 105 -20.45 9.42 2.56
C LEU A 105 -20.94 8.87 1.20
N ALA A 106 -21.30 7.59 1.15
CA ALA A 106 -21.82 6.95 -0.05
C ALA A 106 -23.15 7.59 -0.53
N GLU A 107 -24.09 7.88 0.39
CA GLU A 107 -25.33 8.62 0.09
C GLU A 107 -25.05 10.02 -0.44
N ALA A 108 -23.96 10.66 0.00
CA ALA A 108 -23.52 11.96 -0.46
C ALA A 108 -22.71 11.91 -1.78
N GLY A 109 -22.39 10.72 -2.30
CA GLY A 109 -21.56 10.54 -3.49
C GLY A 109 -20.06 10.74 -3.24
N ILE A 110 -19.60 10.58 -2.00
CA ILE A 110 -18.22 10.77 -1.56
C ILE A 110 -17.53 9.42 -1.36
N TYR A 111 -16.37 9.31 -1.98
CA TYR A 111 -15.47 8.15 -1.93
C TYR A 111 -14.31 8.37 -0.96
N VAL A 112 -13.62 7.29 -0.63
CA VAL A 112 -12.47 7.28 0.29
C VAL A 112 -11.26 6.68 -0.40
N ILE A 113 -10.12 7.35 -0.26
CA ILE A 113 -8.79 6.76 -0.41
C ILE A 113 -8.14 6.84 0.97
N SER A 114 -7.76 5.70 1.55
CA SER A 114 -7.16 5.68 2.90
C SER A 114 -5.71 5.23 2.84
N ASP A 115 -4.84 5.87 3.59
CA ASP A 115 -3.53 5.32 3.90
C ASP A 115 -3.71 4.06 4.77
N LEU A 116 -2.83 3.05 4.57
CA LEU A 116 -2.86 1.79 5.32
C LEU A 116 -2.13 1.86 6.66
N SER A 117 -1.15 2.76 6.74
CA SER A 117 -0.38 3.03 7.95
C SER A 117 -1.13 3.92 8.94
N ASP A 118 -0.55 4.05 10.13
CA ASP A 118 -0.81 5.17 11.03
C ASP A 118 0.55 5.74 11.53
N PRO A 119 0.57 6.83 12.32
CA PRO A 119 1.83 7.42 12.78
C PRO A 119 2.71 6.49 13.63
N THR A 120 2.14 5.46 14.25
CA THR A 120 2.86 4.48 15.09
C THR A 120 3.21 3.18 14.34
N GLN A 121 2.52 2.89 13.24
CA GLN A 121 2.68 1.70 12.41
C GLN A 121 2.85 2.10 10.95
N SER A 122 4.08 2.43 10.57
CA SER A 122 4.48 2.79 9.21
C SER A 122 5.88 2.24 8.90
N ILE A 123 6.28 2.27 7.63
CA ILE A 123 7.67 1.98 7.26
C ILE A 123 8.50 3.18 7.72
N ASP A 124 9.40 2.96 8.67
CA ASP A 124 10.37 3.96 9.09
C ASP A 124 11.34 4.22 7.93
N ARG A 125 11.53 5.48 7.56
CA ARG A 125 12.43 5.83 6.45
C ARG A 125 13.90 5.71 6.81
N ASP A 126 14.24 5.80 8.11
CA ASP A 126 15.61 5.79 8.60
C ASP A 126 16.11 4.36 8.91
N ASP A 127 15.18 3.44 9.18
CA ASP A 127 15.44 2.00 9.39
C ASP A 127 14.31 1.17 8.76
N PRO A 128 14.22 1.11 7.42
CA PRO A 128 13.05 0.58 6.74
C PRO A 128 12.93 -0.93 6.88
N THR A 129 11.76 -1.35 7.34
CA THR A 129 11.38 -2.75 7.48
C THR A 129 9.98 -3.01 6.93
N TRP A 130 9.74 -4.25 6.51
CA TRP A 130 8.42 -4.72 6.10
C TRP A 130 8.10 -5.98 6.91
N GLU A 131 7.65 -5.77 8.14
CA GLU A 131 7.49 -6.83 9.14
C GLU A 131 6.06 -7.40 9.20
N THR A 132 5.90 -8.55 9.84
CA THR A 132 4.60 -9.22 10.02
C THR A 132 3.57 -8.38 10.78
N SER A 133 4.01 -7.53 11.70
CA SER A 133 3.15 -6.63 12.48
C SER A 133 2.54 -5.55 11.58
N LEU A 134 3.35 -4.90 10.76
CA LEU A 134 2.92 -3.87 9.81
C LEU A 134 2.08 -4.45 8.67
N TYR A 135 2.46 -5.64 8.16
CA TYR A 135 1.64 -6.40 7.22
C TYR A 135 0.25 -6.69 7.77
N THR A 136 0.15 -7.09 9.05
CA THR A 136 -1.13 -7.34 9.71
C THR A 136 -1.96 -6.06 9.81
N ARG A 137 -1.34 -4.95 10.22
CA ARG A 137 -2.02 -3.64 10.25
C ARG A 137 -2.63 -3.29 8.90
N TYR A 138 -1.86 -3.42 7.81
CA TYR A 138 -2.36 -3.06 6.49
C TYR A 138 -3.50 -3.97 6.04
N LYS A 139 -3.44 -5.28 6.33
CA LYS A 139 -4.54 -6.21 6.07
C LYS A 139 -5.80 -5.85 6.86
N ASP A 140 -5.66 -5.46 8.12
CA ASP A 140 -6.82 -5.13 8.96
C ASP A 140 -7.57 -3.90 8.41
N VAL A 141 -6.84 -2.87 7.96
CA VAL A 141 -7.44 -1.70 7.28
C VAL A 141 -8.13 -2.10 5.97
N ILE A 142 -7.51 -2.97 5.17
CA ILE A 142 -8.12 -3.48 3.93
C ILE A 142 -9.38 -4.29 4.24
N ASP A 143 -9.33 -5.23 5.18
CA ASP A 143 -10.46 -6.09 5.55
C ASP A 143 -11.66 -5.25 5.99
N ASP A 144 -11.42 -4.25 6.84
CA ASP A 144 -12.43 -3.32 7.31
C ASP A 144 -13.03 -2.46 6.17
N LEU A 145 -12.20 -1.77 5.38
CA LEU A 145 -12.71 -0.83 4.39
C LEU A 145 -13.15 -1.49 3.07
N SER A 146 -12.79 -2.75 2.82
CA SER A 146 -13.13 -3.49 1.59
C SER A 146 -14.63 -3.70 1.39
N GLN A 147 -15.40 -3.71 2.48
CA GLN A 147 -16.83 -3.94 2.45
C GLN A 147 -17.62 -2.75 1.87
N TYR A 148 -17.00 -1.57 1.79
CA TYR A 148 -17.67 -0.34 1.33
C TYR A 148 -17.40 -0.06 -0.15
N ASN A 149 -18.45 0.11 -0.96
CA ASN A 149 -18.32 0.38 -2.39
C ASN A 149 -17.67 1.72 -2.71
N ASN A 150 -17.71 2.68 -1.77
CA ASN A 150 -17.07 3.98 -1.90
C ASN A 150 -15.58 3.98 -1.49
N THR A 151 -14.98 2.84 -1.14
CA THR A 151 -13.52 2.71 -1.01
C THR A 151 -12.89 2.54 -2.40
N ILE A 152 -12.11 3.53 -2.85
CA ILE A 152 -11.41 3.49 -4.16
C ILE A 152 -10.17 2.62 -4.06
N GLY A 153 -9.42 2.77 -2.96
CA GLY A 153 -8.14 2.13 -2.79
C GLY A 153 -7.34 2.74 -1.65
N PHE A 154 -6.07 2.39 -1.61
CA PHE A 154 -5.23 2.64 -0.45
C PHE A 154 -3.83 3.15 -0.81
N PHE A 155 -3.24 3.97 0.04
CA PHE A 155 -1.82 4.28 -0.02
C PHE A 155 -1.03 3.32 0.88
N ALA A 156 -0.08 2.58 0.30
CA ALA A 156 0.84 1.70 1.03
C ALA A 156 2.06 2.43 1.60
N GLY A 157 2.12 3.75 1.43
CA GLY A 157 3.15 4.63 1.97
C GLY A 157 2.89 6.07 1.56
N ASN A 158 3.32 7.00 2.41
CA ASN A 158 3.23 8.44 2.18
C ASN A 158 4.57 9.09 2.53
N GLU A 159 5.28 9.60 1.52
CA GLU A 159 6.57 10.30 1.67
C GLU A 159 7.58 9.56 2.56
N VAL A 160 7.62 8.22 2.42
CA VAL A 160 8.60 7.38 3.13
C VAL A 160 10.01 7.80 2.68
N SER A 161 10.37 7.54 1.42
CA SER A 161 11.51 8.19 0.79
C SER A 161 11.14 9.65 0.49
N ASN A 162 11.88 10.57 1.09
CA ASN A 162 11.62 12.01 0.97
C ASN A 162 12.87 12.84 0.67
N THR A 163 14.05 12.22 0.74
CA THR A 163 15.35 12.79 0.39
C THR A 163 16.21 11.71 -0.27
N VAL A 164 17.35 12.10 -0.86
CA VAL A 164 18.31 11.15 -1.46
C VAL A 164 18.72 10.05 -0.46
N ASP A 165 18.93 10.43 0.80
CA ASP A 165 19.44 9.55 1.86
C ASP A 165 18.44 8.47 2.29
N THR A 166 17.15 8.61 1.96
CA THR A 166 16.08 7.70 2.38
C THR A 166 15.47 6.91 1.21
N THR A 167 16.12 6.92 0.05
CA THR A 167 15.60 6.29 -1.18
C THR A 167 15.55 4.76 -1.10
N ASP A 168 16.39 4.12 -0.29
CA ASP A 168 16.41 2.66 -0.10
C ASP A 168 15.09 2.13 0.51
N ALA A 169 14.42 2.93 1.35
CA ALA A 169 13.12 2.64 1.92
C ALA A 169 12.03 2.34 0.86
N SER A 170 12.19 2.87 -0.37
CA SER A 170 11.27 2.60 -1.49
C SER A 170 11.17 1.10 -1.83
N ALA A 171 12.21 0.30 -1.57
CA ALA A 171 12.15 -1.15 -1.77
C ALA A 171 11.11 -1.82 -0.85
N PHE A 172 10.98 -1.34 0.38
CA PHE A 172 10.04 -1.88 1.37
C PHE A 172 8.61 -1.43 1.08
N VAL A 173 8.42 -0.18 0.65
CA VAL A 173 7.11 0.30 0.20
C VAL A 173 6.64 -0.47 -1.04
N LYS A 174 7.53 -0.72 -2.02
CA LYS A 174 7.17 -1.49 -3.21
C LYS A 174 6.83 -2.96 -2.88
N ALA A 175 7.48 -3.56 -1.87
CA ALA A 175 7.06 -4.85 -1.32
C ALA A 175 5.67 -4.77 -0.66
N ALA A 176 5.38 -3.71 0.10
CA ALA A 176 4.06 -3.49 0.67
C ALA A 176 2.96 -3.36 -0.41
N VAL A 177 3.23 -2.61 -1.48
CA VAL A 177 2.33 -2.52 -2.66
C VAL A 177 2.07 -3.91 -3.25
N ARG A 178 3.13 -4.68 -3.56
CA ARG A 178 3.02 -6.06 -4.08
C ARG A 178 2.14 -6.92 -3.19
N ASP A 179 2.43 -6.94 -1.89
CA ASP A 179 1.79 -7.86 -0.96
C ASP A 179 0.34 -7.47 -0.65
N MET A 180 0.02 -6.17 -0.61
CA MET A 180 -1.36 -5.70 -0.41
C MET A 180 -2.24 -5.95 -1.63
N LYS A 181 -1.69 -5.80 -2.83
CA LYS A 181 -2.39 -6.17 -4.08
C LYS A 181 -2.67 -7.66 -4.14
N ALA A 182 -1.67 -8.49 -3.79
CA ALA A 182 -1.85 -9.93 -3.68
C ALA A 182 -2.92 -10.29 -2.65
N TYR A 183 -2.90 -9.67 -1.47
CA TYR A 183 -3.87 -9.91 -0.41
C TYR A 183 -5.31 -9.58 -0.83
N ILE A 184 -5.56 -8.41 -1.42
CA ILE A 184 -6.88 -8.01 -1.94
C ILE A 184 -7.40 -9.05 -2.94
N LYS A 185 -6.53 -9.52 -3.84
CA LYS A 185 -6.86 -10.52 -4.85
C LYS A 185 -7.16 -11.88 -4.23
N ASP A 186 -6.34 -12.35 -3.30
CA ASP A 186 -6.47 -13.67 -2.66
C ASP A 186 -7.73 -13.76 -1.78
N LYS A 187 -8.14 -12.66 -1.17
CA LYS A 187 -9.41 -12.55 -0.43
C LYS A 187 -10.64 -12.52 -1.34
N GLY A 188 -10.47 -12.38 -2.65
CA GLY A 188 -11.57 -12.27 -3.60
C GLY A 188 -12.36 -10.97 -3.42
N TYR A 189 -11.74 -9.93 -2.87
CA TYR A 189 -12.37 -8.63 -2.71
C TYR A 189 -12.63 -7.96 -4.06
N ARG A 190 -13.52 -6.97 -4.07
CA ARG A 190 -13.69 -6.08 -5.22
C ARG A 190 -12.35 -5.43 -5.56
N SER A 191 -12.12 -5.17 -6.84
CA SER A 191 -10.95 -4.40 -7.28
C SER A 191 -10.89 -3.05 -6.55
N MET A 192 -9.77 -2.82 -5.87
CA MET A 192 -9.38 -1.59 -5.19
C MET A 192 -7.90 -1.38 -5.50
N GLY A 193 -7.48 -0.15 -5.77
CA GLY A 193 -6.08 0.13 -6.10
C GLY A 193 -5.21 0.20 -4.85
N VAL A 194 -3.95 -0.19 -4.97
CA VAL A 194 -2.90 0.13 -3.97
C VAL A 194 -1.86 1.03 -4.63
N GLY A 195 -1.74 2.26 -4.13
CA GLY A 195 -0.84 3.27 -4.64
C GLY A 195 0.19 3.74 -3.62
N TYR A 196 0.90 4.81 -4.00
CA TYR A 196 1.86 5.52 -3.16
C TYR A 196 1.65 7.03 -3.27
N ALA A 197 1.77 7.74 -2.15
CA ALA A 197 1.78 9.20 -2.11
C ALA A 197 3.22 9.69 -1.90
N THR A 198 3.73 10.50 -2.82
CA THR A 198 5.12 10.98 -2.80
C THR A 198 5.19 12.48 -2.52
N ASN A 199 6.34 12.95 -2.02
CA ASN A 199 6.67 14.37 -2.03
C ASN A 199 7.19 14.83 -3.41
N ASP A 200 7.44 16.13 -3.57
CA ASP A 200 7.95 16.76 -4.81
C ASP A 200 9.44 17.17 -4.68
N ASP A 201 10.26 16.35 -4.01
CA ASP A 201 11.70 16.60 -3.93
C ASP A 201 12.35 16.46 -5.32
N ALA A 202 13.05 17.51 -5.75
CA ALA A 202 13.52 17.63 -7.13
C ALA A 202 14.58 16.60 -7.51
N ASP A 203 15.36 16.11 -6.54
CA ASP A 203 16.49 15.21 -6.77
C ASP A 203 16.03 13.75 -6.92
N ILE A 204 14.90 13.38 -6.30
CA ILE A 204 14.43 11.99 -6.29
C ILE A 204 13.08 11.75 -6.97
N ARG A 205 12.25 12.78 -7.22
CA ARG A 205 10.86 12.61 -7.73
C ARG A 205 10.74 11.81 -9.03
N VAL A 206 11.71 11.92 -9.93
CA VAL A 206 11.69 11.17 -11.20
C VAL A 206 11.97 9.70 -10.92
N ASN A 207 13.04 9.43 -10.16
CA ASN A 207 13.41 8.07 -9.77
C ASN A 207 12.28 7.39 -8.97
N LEU A 208 11.62 8.12 -8.07
CA LEU A 208 10.46 7.62 -7.33
C LEU A 208 9.34 7.18 -8.27
N ALA A 209 8.88 8.07 -9.16
CA ALA A 209 7.84 7.72 -10.12
C ALA A 209 8.24 6.52 -10.99
N ASP A 210 9.46 6.51 -11.51
CA ASP A 210 9.93 5.41 -12.35
C ASP A 210 10.02 4.09 -11.58
N TYR A 211 10.54 4.11 -10.36
CA TYR A 211 10.71 2.93 -9.52
C TYR A 211 9.40 2.24 -9.16
N PHE A 212 8.38 3.02 -8.79
CA PHE A 212 7.07 2.48 -8.43
C PHE A 212 6.24 2.03 -9.65
N ASN A 213 6.71 2.30 -10.86
CA ASN A 213 6.07 1.88 -12.11
C ASN A 213 6.99 1.06 -13.03
N CYS A 214 7.99 0.37 -12.46
CA CYS A 214 8.91 -0.52 -13.19
C CYS A 214 8.83 -1.99 -12.71
N GLU A 215 9.60 -2.88 -13.34
CA GLU A 215 9.58 -4.36 -13.20
C GLU A 215 8.30 -5.01 -13.76
N SER A 216 7.21 -4.99 -12.99
CA SER A 216 5.98 -5.70 -13.32
C SER A 216 4.75 -5.04 -12.71
N GLU A 217 3.59 -5.22 -13.35
CA GLU A 217 2.32 -4.62 -12.89
C GLU A 217 1.87 -5.13 -11.51
N ASP A 218 2.26 -6.34 -11.10
CA ASP A 218 1.92 -6.88 -9.78
C ASP A 218 2.75 -6.26 -8.64
N GLN A 219 3.93 -5.70 -8.96
CA GLN A 219 4.79 -5.02 -7.99
C GLN A 219 4.69 -3.48 -8.08
N GLY A 220 4.29 -2.97 -9.23
CA GLY A 220 4.04 -1.54 -9.43
C GLY A 220 2.76 -1.07 -8.75
N VAL A 221 2.67 0.24 -8.50
CA VAL A 221 1.47 0.87 -7.95
C VAL A 221 0.29 0.78 -8.92
N ASP A 222 -0.94 0.74 -8.39
CA ASP A 222 -2.17 0.86 -9.21
C ASP A 222 -2.54 2.32 -9.49
N PHE A 223 -2.04 3.26 -8.69
CA PHE A 223 -2.15 4.71 -8.92
C PHE A 223 -1.02 5.46 -8.22
N TRP A 224 -0.73 6.66 -8.70
CA TRP A 224 0.32 7.53 -8.19
C TRP A 224 -0.26 8.82 -7.63
N GLY A 225 -0.01 9.05 -6.35
CA GLY A 225 -0.37 10.27 -5.64
C GLY A 225 0.83 11.19 -5.52
N TYR A 226 0.66 12.46 -5.92
CA TYR A 226 1.72 13.46 -5.88
C TYR A 226 1.35 14.57 -4.89
N ASN A 227 2.09 14.74 -3.80
CA ASN A 227 1.92 15.86 -2.86
C ASN A 227 2.67 17.07 -3.42
N ILE A 228 1.95 18.01 -4.02
CA ILE A 228 2.55 19.11 -4.81
C ILE A 228 2.05 20.48 -4.35
N TYR A 229 3.02 21.31 -3.98
CA TYR A 229 2.79 22.63 -3.41
C TYR A 229 3.49 23.74 -4.21
N SER A 230 3.90 23.45 -5.44
CA SER A 230 4.67 24.38 -6.27
C SER A 230 3.84 25.54 -6.84
N TRP A 231 2.51 25.44 -6.85
CA TRP A 231 1.63 26.55 -7.20
C TRP A 231 1.24 27.36 -5.96
N CYS A 232 1.85 28.53 -5.79
CA CYS A 232 1.59 29.43 -4.67
C CYS A 232 1.05 30.80 -5.14
N GLY A 233 -0.03 31.28 -4.51
CA GLY A 233 -0.64 32.57 -4.86
C GLY A 233 -1.15 32.61 -6.29
N ASN A 234 -0.90 33.73 -6.99
CA ASN A 234 -1.27 33.89 -8.39
C ASN A 234 -0.10 33.43 -9.29
N SER A 235 -0.01 32.12 -9.51
CA SER A 235 0.96 31.48 -10.40
C SER A 235 0.32 31.13 -11.75
N THR A 236 1.08 30.45 -12.62
CA THR A 236 0.65 29.96 -13.93
C THR A 236 1.07 28.50 -14.14
N TYR A 237 0.54 27.85 -15.17
CA TYR A 237 0.86 26.47 -15.54
C TYR A 237 2.37 26.26 -15.76
N GLU A 238 3.03 27.21 -16.41
CA GLU A 238 4.49 27.24 -16.55
C GLU A 238 5.22 27.59 -15.25
N GLU A 239 4.88 28.70 -14.58
CA GLU A 239 5.68 29.20 -13.43
C GLU A 239 5.62 28.27 -12.22
N SER A 240 4.51 27.55 -12.03
CA SER A 240 4.36 26.54 -10.99
C SER A 240 5.13 25.25 -11.26
N GLY A 241 5.64 25.04 -12.48
CA GLY A 241 6.24 23.77 -12.89
C GLY A 241 5.22 22.66 -13.22
N TYR A 242 3.91 22.97 -13.21
CA TYR A 242 2.85 21.99 -13.54
C TYR A 242 2.94 21.51 -14.98
N LYS A 243 3.50 22.31 -15.87
CA LYS A 243 3.80 21.92 -17.25
C LYS A 243 4.78 20.77 -17.33
N GLU A 244 5.93 20.92 -16.67
CA GLU A 244 6.97 19.89 -16.65
C GLU A 244 6.45 18.61 -16.01
N ARG A 245 5.66 18.71 -14.94
CA ARG A 245 5.02 17.54 -14.32
C ARG A 245 4.00 16.88 -15.25
N THR A 246 3.16 17.65 -15.93
CA THR A 246 2.18 17.12 -16.90
C THR A 246 2.87 16.39 -18.05
N GLU A 247 3.95 16.94 -18.59
CA GLU A 247 4.70 16.27 -19.67
C GLU A 247 5.39 14.99 -19.17
N GLN A 248 5.96 15.01 -17.96
CA GLN A 248 6.56 13.83 -17.34
C GLN A 248 5.55 12.67 -17.22
N PHE A 249 4.34 12.93 -16.73
CA PHE A 249 3.35 11.88 -16.50
C PHE A 249 2.48 11.55 -17.71
N ARG A 250 2.67 12.22 -18.86
CA ARG A 250 1.87 12.00 -20.08
C ARG A 250 1.88 10.55 -20.56
N ASN A 251 2.97 9.83 -20.32
CA ASN A 251 3.14 8.41 -20.71
C ASN A 251 3.12 7.44 -19.52
N TYR A 252 2.72 7.89 -18.33
CA TYR A 252 2.64 7.02 -17.16
C TYR A 252 1.47 6.03 -17.29
N SER A 253 1.68 4.77 -16.89
CA SER A 253 0.76 3.66 -17.21
C SER A 253 -0.42 3.53 -16.26
N VAL A 254 -0.38 4.21 -15.12
CA VAL A 254 -1.43 4.19 -14.09
C VAL A 254 -1.96 5.59 -13.81
N PRO A 255 -3.16 5.74 -13.21
CA PRO A 255 -3.71 7.05 -12.90
C PRO A 255 -2.78 7.85 -11.99
N VAL A 256 -2.58 9.11 -12.34
CA VAL A 256 -1.82 10.07 -11.54
C VAL A 256 -2.75 11.18 -11.07
N PHE A 257 -2.61 11.63 -9.83
CA PHE A 257 -3.39 12.74 -9.27
C PHE A 257 -2.60 13.45 -8.19
N PHE A 258 -3.02 14.66 -7.83
CA PHE A 258 -2.44 15.35 -6.69
C PHE A 258 -3.01 14.76 -5.41
N ALA A 259 -2.20 13.99 -4.67
CA ALA A 259 -2.61 13.42 -3.39
C ALA A 259 -2.73 14.49 -2.30
N GLU A 260 -2.01 15.60 -2.49
CA GLU A 260 -2.17 16.86 -1.77
C GLU A 260 -1.84 18.04 -2.70
N TYR A 261 -2.57 19.15 -2.55
CA TYR A 261 -2.20 20.45 -3.11
C TYR A 261 -2.79 21.60 -2.27
N GLY A 262 -2.38 22.84 -2.57
CA GLY A 262 -2.92 24.05 -1.95
C GLY A 262 -1.90 24.79 -1.09
N CYS A 263 -0.80 25.22 -1.71
CA CYS A 263 0.29 25.97 -1.07
C CYS A 263 -0.24 27.16 -0.26
N ASN A 264 0.17 27.28 1.01
CA ASN A 264 -0.26 28.35 1.91
C ASN A 264 0.79 29.45 2.14
N THR A 265 1.87 29.52 1.34
CA THR A 265 2.89 30.58 1.47
C THR A 265 2.34 31.98 1.17
N VAL A 266 1.27 32.06 0.37
CA VAL A 266 0.50 33.28 0.11
C VAL A 266 -0.93 33.09 0.59
N THR A 267 -1.35 33.90 1.57
CA THR A 267 -2.69 33.82 2.17
C THR A 267 -3.52 35.09 1.92
N PRO A 268 -4.86 35.00 1.85
CA PRO A 268 -5.64 33.76 1.78
C PRO A 268 -5.39 33.00 0.47
N ARG A 269 -5.49 31.67 0.52
CA ARG A 269 -5.26 30.82 -0.67
C ARG A 269 -6.38 31.05 -1.67
N ARG A 270 -6.01 31.32 -2.92
CA ARG A 270 -6.96 31.62 -4.00
C ARG A 270 -7.32 30.40 -4.85
N PHE A 271 -6.61 29.28 -4.70
CA PHE A 271 -6.86 28.01 -5.37
C PHE A 271 -6.96 28.09 -6.91
N THR A 272 -6.27 29.04 -7.52
CA THR A 272 -6.28 29.24 -8.98
C THR A 272 -5.72 28.05 -9.76
N GLU A 273 -4.93 27.19 -9.11
CA GLU A 273 -4.43 25.92 -9.64
C GLU A 273 -5.54 24.95 -10.03
N ILE A 274 -6.75 25.08 -9.47
CA ILE A 274 -7.91 24.25 -9.83
C ILE A 274 -8.28 24.43 -11.30
N LYS A 275 -8.20 25.67 -11.83
CA LYS A 275 -8.47 25.94 -13.26
C LYS A 275 -7.48 25.23 -14.16
N ALA A 276 -6.20 25.18 -13.76
CA ALA A 276 -5.17 24.47 -14.51
C ALA A 276 -5.41 22.95 -14.43
N LEU A 277 -5.55 22.41 -13.21
CA LEU A 277 -5.67 20.97 -12.94
C LEU A 277 -6.84 20.31 -13.69
N PHE A 278 -8.00 20.97 -13.74
CA PHE A 278 -9.19 20.45 -14.42
C PHE A 278 -9.37 20.99 -15.84
N GLY A 279 -8.50 21.89 -16.28
CA GLY A 279 -8.49 22.48 -17.62
C GLY A 279 -7.87 21.54 -18.67
N ASP A 280 -7.98 21.95 -19.94
CA ASP A 280 -7.62 21.13 -21.11
C ASP A 280 -6.13 20.73 -21.17
N GLU A 281 -5.24 21.47 -20.51
CA GLU A 281 -3.81 21.15 -20.49
C GLU A 281 -3.49 19.95 -19.60
N MET A 282 -4.26 19.76 -18.52
CA MET A 282 -3.93 18.80 -17.46
C MET A 282 -4.94 17.65 -17.33
N ASN A 283 -6.22 17.86 -17.66
CA ASN A 283 -7.27 16.87 -17.40
C ASN A 283 -7.08 15.55 -18.19
N ASP A 284 -6.35 15.57 -19.31
CA ASP A 284 -6.04 14.36 -20.05
C ASP A 284 -4.97 13.49 -19.37
N VAL A 285 -4.12 14.07 -18.53
CA VAL A 285 -3.04 13.38 -17.80
C VAL A 285 -3.44 13.11 -16.35
N TRP A 286 -3.88 14.15 -15.64
CA TRP A 286 -4.18 14.11 -14.22
C TRP A 286 -5.64 13.73 -13.96
N SER A 287 -5.83 12.82 -13.01
CA SER A 287 -7.15 12.36 -12.55
C SER A 287 -7.76 13.28 -11.48
N GLY A 288 -7.37 14.56 -11.45
CA GLY A 288 -7.78 15.54 -10.45
C GLY A 288 -6.82 15.62 -9.25
N GLY A 289 -7.35 15.96 -8.08
CA GLY A 289 -6.52 16.15 -6.89
C GLY A 289 -7.29 16.35 -5.60
N ILE A 290 -6.56 16.29 -4.48
CA ILE A 290 -7.07 16.37 -3.11
C ILE A 290 -6.48 17.61 -2.43
N VAL A 291 -7.31 18.57 -2.05
CA VAL A 291 -6.83 19.78 -1.37
C VAL A 291 -6.46 19.47 0.07
N TYR A 292 -5.32 19.99 0.53
CA TYR A 292 -4.87 19.89 1.91
C TYR A 292 -5.23 21.19 2.66
N MET A 293 -6.09 21.19 3.69
CA MET A 293 -6.91 20.10 4.22
C MET A 293 -8.23 20.63 4.79
N TYR A 294 -9.17 19.75 5.18
CA TYR A 294 -10.46 20.17 5.72
C TYR A 294 -10.32 20.95 7.04
N PHE A 295 -9.68 20.34 8.04
CA PHE A 295 -9.56 20.89 9.38
C PHE A 295 -8.40 21.86 9.51
N GLN A 296 -8.65 23.02 10.11
CA GLN A 296 -7.62 23.94 10.56
C GLN A 296 -6.89 23.34 11.77
N THR A 297 -5.57 23.28 11.65
CA THR A 297 -4.65 22.92 12.74
C THR A 297 -3.56 24.00 12.85
N ASP A 298 -2.52 23.76 13.63
CA ASP A 298 -1.39 24.69 13.79
C ASP A 298 -0.57 24.89 12.50
N ASN A 299 -0.84 24.12 11.44
CA ASN A 299 -0.17 24.22 10.15
C ASN A 299 -0.78 25.26 9.18
N ASP A 300 -1.91 25.89 9.53
CA ASP A 300 -2.58 26.90 8.71
C ASP A 300 -3.01 26.45 7.30
N TYR A 301 -3.48 25.19 7.18
CA TYR A 301 -4.02 24.64 5.92
C TYR A 301 -5.54 24.40 5.90
N GLY A 302 -6.27 24.71 6.97
CA GLY A 302 -7.68 24.36 7.08
C GLY A 302 -8.61 25.14 6.16
N LEU A 303 -9.66 24.47 5.69
CA LEU A 303 -10.83 25.12 5.09
C LEU A 303 -11.86 25.50 6.17
N VAL A 304 -11.96 24.71 7.24
CA VAL A 304 -12.88 24.97 8.36
C VAL A 304 -12.16 24.85 9.69
N SER A 305 -12.66 25.57 10.70
CA SER A 305 -12.24 25.40 12.10
C SER A 305 -13.36 24.71 12.86
N ALA A 306 -13.07 23.62 13.55
CA ALA A 306 -14.03 22.99 14.44
C ALA A 306 -14.40 23.95 15.59
N ILE A 307 -15.69 24.05 15.90
CA ILE A 307 -16.19 24.77 17.09
C ILE A 307 -16.51 23.73 18.18
N ASP A 308 -17.26 22.70 17.80
CA ASP A 308 -17.58 21.52 18.60
C ASP A 308 -17.89 20.32 17.68
N SER A 309 -18.27 19.17 18.22
CA SER A 309 -18.57 17.96 17.45
C SER A 309 -19.75 18.10 16.47
N THR A 310 -20.57 19.16 16.60
CA THR A 310 -21.78 19.39 15.82
C THR A 310 -21.74 20.67 14.98
N SER A 311 -20.71 21.51 15.11
CA SER A 311 -20.57 22.75 14.36
C SER A 311 -19.12 23.11 14.00
N VAL A 312 -18.96 23.76 12.85
CA VAL A 312 -17.68 24.30 12.35
C VAL A 312 -17.87 25.74 11.85
N SER A 313 -16.78 26.51 11.85
CA SER A 313 -16.70 27.81 11.20
C SER A 313 -15.99 27.67 9.85
N LYS A 314 -16.59 28.16 8.77
CA LYS A 314 -15.94 28.22 7.45
C LYS A 314 -14.90 29.35 7.45
N LEU A 315 -13.67 29.03 7.06
CA LEU A 315 -12.58 30.00 6.97
C LEU A 315 -12.60 30.73 5.62
N THR A 316 -11.75 31.75 5.49
CA THR A 316 -11.64 32.53 4.24
C THR A 316 -11.28 31.64 3.05
N ASP A 317 -10.39 30.67 3.27
CA ASP A 317 -9.96 29.72 2.25
C ASP A 317 -11.11 28.82 1.75
N PHE A 318 -12.10 28.49 2.61
CA PHE A 318 -13.29 27.76 2.16
C PHE A 318 -14.05 28.52 1.08
N THR A 319 -14.20 29.84 1.23
CA THR A 319 -14.91 30.67 0.24
C THR A 319 -14.18 30.66 -1.10
N TYR A 320 -12.87 30.88 -1.12
CA TYR A 320 -12.09 30.84 -2.36
C TYR A 320 -12.05 29.45 -3.00
N TYR A 321 -11.86 28.40 -2.19
CA TYR A 321 -11.91 27.03 -2.69
C TYR A 321 -13.28 26.69 -3.27
N SER A 322 -14.35 27.04 -2.56
CA SER A 322 -15.73 26.81 -2.99
C SER A 322 -16.02 27.47 -4.33
N GLU A 323 -15.58 28.72 -4.53
CA GLU A 323 -15.71 29.44 -5.79
C GLU A 323 -14.97 28.74 -6.94
N GLU A 324 -13.70 28.37 -6.71
CA GLU A 324 -12.85 27.78 -7.75
C GLU A 324 -13.28 26.36 -8.14
N ILE A 325 -13.62 25.51 -7.17
CA ILE A 325 -14.02 24.12 -7.42
C ILE A 325 -15.37 23.99 -8.16
N GLN A 326 -16.21 25.03 -8.16
CA GLN A 326 -17.40 25.05 -9.03
C GLN A 326 -17.02 24.99 -10.52
N SER A 327 -15.86 25.51 -10.90
CA SER A 327 -15.38 25.53 -12.29
C SER A 327 -14.79 24.20 -12.76
N ALA A 328 -14.52 23.25 -11.84
CA ALA A 328 -13.95 21.94 -12.16
C ALA A 328 -14.98 21.05 -12.87
N THR A 329 -15.04 21.15 -14.20
CA THR A 329 -15.97 20.39 -15.07
C THR A 329 -15.23 19.72 -16.25
N PRO A 330 -14.24 18.84 -15.98
CA PRO A 330 -13.56 18.12 -17.06
C PRO A 330 -14.55 17.21 -17.80
N THR A 331 -14.48 17.18 -19.13
CA THR A 331 -15.38 16.37 -19.97
C THR A 331 -15.07 14.88 -19.92
N GLY A 332 -13.79 14.54 -19.71
CA GLY A 332 -13.31 13.17 -19.61
C GLY A 332 -13.36 12.35 -20.89
N THR A 333 -12.90 11.11 -20.76
CA THR A 333 -12.92 10.09 -21.81
C THR A 333 -13.99 9.04 -21.52
N ASN A 334 -14.63 8.50 -22.57
CA ASN A 334 -15.57 7.40 -22.42
C ASN A 334 -14.84 6.05 -22.25
N LYS A 335 -15.15 5.31 -21.18
CA LYS A 335 -14.51 4.01 -20.83
C LYS A 335 -14.56 2.99 -21.97
N ALA A 336 -15.67 2.91 -22.70
CA ALA A 336 -15.90 1.90 -23.73
C ALA A 336 -15.04 2.13 -24.98
N SER A 337 -14.80 3.40 -25.34
CA SER A 337 -13.90 3.77 -26.44
C SER A 337 -12.45 3.98 -26.00
N TYR A 338 -12.19 4.07 -24.68
CA TYR A 338 -10.84 4.26 -24.17
C TYR A 338 -9.98 3.02 -24.40
N THR A 339 -8.88 3.21 -25.14
CA THR A 339 -7.83 2.21 -25.33
C THR A 339 -6.57 2.76 -24.69
N PRO A 340 -6.08 2.17 -23.58
CA PRO A 340 -4.85 2.62 -22.94
C PRO A 340 -3.68 2.58 -23.92
N THR A 341 -3.01 3.71 -24.11
CA THR A 341 -1.79 3.82 -24.92
C THR A 341 -0.54 3.75 -24.04
N ASN A 342 -0.65 4.26 -22.82
CA ASN A 342 0.41 4.25 -21.82
C ASN A 342 0.42 2.89 -21.13
N THR A 343 1.02 1.89 -21.77
CA THR A 343 1.08 0.51 -21.25
C THR A 343 2.50 0.06 -20.93
N ALA A 344 3.50 0.81 -21.39
CA ALA A 344 4.89 0.55 -21.06
C ALA A 344 5.15 0.97 -19.60
N LEU A 345 5.67 0.05 -18.81
CA LEU A 345 6.27 0.34 -17.52
C LEU A 345 7.53 1.20 -17.70
N GLN A 346 7.85 2.00 -16.68
CA GLN A 346 9.07 2.78 -16.65
C GLN A 346 10.30 1.87 -16.50
N SER A 347 11.47 2.40 -16.85
CA SER A 347 12.73 1.72 -16.55
C SER A 347 13.07 1.93 -15.09
N CYS A 348 13.46 0.87 -14.37
CA CYS A 348 13.87 1.04 -12.99
C CYS A 348 15.15 1.89 -12.91
N PRO A 349 15.22 2.86 -11.98
CA PRO A 349 16.45 3.56 -11.69
C PRO A 349 17.54 2.59 -11.25
N THR A 350 18.78 2.87 -11.66
CA THR A 350 19.96 2.11 -11.21
C THR A 350 20.45 2.65 -9.88
N VAL A 351 20.94 1.78 -9.01
CA VAL A 351 21.55 2.21 -7.74
C VAL A 351 22.85 3.00 -8.02
N ASP A 352 22.93 4.22 -7.51
CA ASP A 352 24.08 5.12 -7.62
C ASP A 352 24.19 6.03 -6.38
N SER A 353 24.66 7.28 -6.48
CA SER A 353 24.69 8.20 -5.32
C SER A 353 23.34 8.83 -4.99
N ASP A 354 22.46 8.94 -5.99
CA ASP A 354 21.21 9.71 -5.92
C ASP A 354 20.00 8.78 -5.76
N TRP A 355 20.19 7.48 -5.98
CA TRP A 355 19.18 6.44 -5.79
C TRP A 355 19.75 5.17 -5.13
N GLN A 356 19.18 4.78 -4.00
CA GLN A 356 19.65 3.66 -3.17
C GLN A 356 18.66 2.48 -3.07
N ALA A 357 17.56 2.45 -3.83
CA ALA A 357 16.66 1.30 -3.83
C ALA A 357 16.92 0.37 -5.03
N LYS A 358 17.37 -0.85 -4.75
CA LYS A 358 17.50 -1.89 -5.77
C LYS A 358 16.13 -2.46 -6.11
N ALA A 359 15.78 -2.44 -7.40
CA ALA A 359 14.45 -2.84 -7.87
C ALA A 359 14.10 -4.31 -7.66
N SER A 360 15.10 -5.20 -7.67
CA SER A 360 14.89 -6.64 -7.53
C SER A 360 16.11 -7.37 -6.94
N PRO A 361 15.93 -8.38 -6.07
CA PRO A 361 14.64 -8.76 -5.47
C PRO A 361 14.14 -7.67 -4.52
N LEU A 362 12.83 -7.65 -4.25
CA LEU A 362 12.22 -6.87 -3.15
C LEU A 362 12.26 -7.69 -1.84
N PRO A 363 12.04 -7.06 -0.66
CA PRO A 363 11.86 -7.79 0.60
C PRO A 363 10.86 -8.96 0.49
N PRO A 364 11.08 -10.07 1.21
CA PRO A 364 10.16 -11.20 1.20
C PRO A 364 8.78 -10.80 1.74
N SER A 365 7.74 -11.46 1.25
CA SER A 365 6.39 -11.26 1.80
C SER A 365 6.33 -11.71 3.26
N PRO A 366 5.81 -10.89 4.19
CA PRO A 366 5.73 -11.25 5.61
C PRO A 366 4.94 -12.54 5.85
N ASN A 367 5.55 -13.48 6.57
CA ASN A 367 4.99 -14.80 6.85
C ASN A 367 5.06 -15.10 8.35
N SER A 368 3.95 -14.84 9.04
CA SER A 368 3.84 -15.07 10.49
C SER A 368 4.05 -16.54 10.87
N GLU A 369 3.61 -17.50 10.04
CA GLU A 369 3.83 -18.93 10.34
C GLU A 369 5.31 -19.28 10.30
N LEU A 370 6.06 -18.82 9.28
CA LEU A 370 7.51 -19.01 9.20
C LEU A 370 8.21 -18.38 10.40
N CYS A 371 7.83 -17.16 10.80
CA CYS A 371 8.40 -16.47 11.95
C CYS A 371 8.13 -17.22 13.26
N SER A 372 6.89 -17.65 13.50
CA SER A 372 6.54 -18.46 14.67
C SER A 372 7.25 -19.82 14.67
N CYS A 373 7.37 -20.48 13.52
CA CYS A 373 8.09 -21.74 13.38
C CYS A 373 9.57 -21.60 13.69
N MET A 374 10.20 -20.53 13.21
CA MET A 374 11.61 -20.23 13.46
C MET A 374 11.86 -19.91 14.94
N ASP A 375 11.00 -19.09 15.55
CA ASP A 375 11.11 -18.71 16.95
C ASP A 375 10.90 -19.92 17.88
N ALA A 376 9.90 -20.75 17.60
CA ALA A 376 9.63 -21.97 18.36
C ALA A 376 10.71 -23.06 18.19
N ALA A 377 11.50 -23.00 17.12
CA ALA A 377 12.66 -23.86 16.91
C ALA A 377 13.90 -23.42 17.70
N ALA A 378 13.90 -22.20 18.26
CA ALA A 378 15.04 -21.66 18.99
C ALA A 378 15.15 -22.30 20.38
N GLY A 379 16.31 -22.89 20.67
CA GLY A 379 16.65 -23.40 22.00
C GLY A 379 17.36 -22.38 22.89
N CYS A 380 17.87 -21.29 22.31
CA CYS A 380 18.41 -20.13 23.03
C CYS A 380 17.63 -18.88 22.63
N VAL A 381 17.05 -18.18 23.60
CA VAL A 381 16.17 -17.03 23.38
C VAL A 381 16.50 -15.87 24.31
N VAL A 382 16.18 -14.65 23.89
CA VAL A 382 16.20 -13.48 24.77
C VAL A 382 15.10 -13.60 25.82
N LYS A 383 15.39 -13.23 27.06
CA LYS A 383 14.39 -13.27 28.15
C LYS A 383 13.29 -12.22 27.93
N ASP A 384 12.06 -12.57 28.26
CA ASP A 384 10.89 -11.67 28.16
C ASP A 384 11.01 -10.38 28.98
N SER A 385 11.87 -10.37 30.00
CA SER A 385 12.13 -9.20 30.84
C SER A 385 13.10 -8.19 30.22
N VAL A 386 13.72 -8.52 29.08
CA VAL A 386 14.66 -7.63 28.39
C VAL A 386 13.88 -6.62 27.54
N SER A 387 14.13 -5.34 27.78
CA SER A 387 13.56 -4.25 26.98
C SER A 387 14.12 -4.27 25.55
N SER A 388 13.28 -3.97 24.56
CA SER A 388 13.66 -3.81 23.15
C SER A 388 14.79 -2.80 22.93
N SER A 389 14.95 -1.81 23.83
CA SER A 389 16.07 -0.86 23.83
C SER A 389 17.46 -1.54 23.94
N LYS A 390 17.52 -2.81 24.37
CA LYS A 390 18.76 -3.60 24.43
C LYS A 390 18.99 -4.48 23.21
N TYR A 391 17.99 -4.64 22.33
CA TYR A 391 18.09 -5.58 21.21
C TYR A 391 19.21 -5.18 20.23
N ALA A 392 19.36 -3.89 19.92
CA ALA A 392 20.44 -3.43 19.02
C ALA A 392 21.85 -3.81 19.52
N ALA A 393 22.09 -3.70 20.84
CA ALA A 393 23.37 -4.10 21.44
C ALA A 393 23.57 -5.63 21.38
N LEU A 394 22.52 -6.40 21.67
CA LEU A 394 22.55 -7.86 21.59
C LEU A 394 22.75 -8.35 20.16
N PHE A 395 22.09 -7.74 19.18
CA PHE A 395 22.33 -7.98 17.75
C PHE A 395 23.78 -7.70 17.38
N SER A 396 24.30 -6.53 17.78
CA SER A 396 25.69 -6.15 17.50
C SER A 396 26.69 -7.17 18.07
N GLU A 397 26.44 -7.66 19.28
CA GLU A 397 27.28 -8.68 19.90
C GLU A 397 27.18 -10.03 19.17
N VAL A 398 25.97 -10.58 19.03
CA VAL A 398 25.80 -11.93 18.45
C VAL A 398 26.22 -11.96 16.97
N CYS A 399 25.93 -10.91 16.21
CA CYS A 399 26.35 -10.79 14.81
C CYS A 399 27.84 -10.48 14.66
N GLY A 400 28.54 -10.18 15.76
CA GLY A 400 30.01 -10.21 15.82
C GLY A 400 30.59 -11.62 15.91
N TYR A 401 29.83 -12.58 16.45
CA TYR A 401 30.24 -13.99 16.58
C TYR A 401 29.81 -14.86 15.38
N ILE A 402 28.69 -14.52 14.75
CA ILE A 402 28.12 -15.26 13.60
C ILE A 402 27.71 -14.32 12.48
N THR A 403 27.49 -14.88 11.28
CA THR A 403 26.85 -14.14 10.19
C THR A 403 25.33 -14.13 10.36
N CYS A 404 24.74 -12.93 10.45
CA CYS A 404 23.30 -12.72 10.63
C CYS A 404 22.52 -12.55 9.32
N THR A 405 22.97 -13.15 8.22
CA THR A 405 22.35 -12.99 6.88
C THR A 405 20.87 -13.36 6.83
N GLY A 406 20.41 -14.28 7.69
CA GLY A 406 19.02 -14.74 7.70
C GLY A 406 18.01 -13.71 8.22
N VAL A 407 18.47 -12.69 8.95
CA VAL A 407 17.63 -11.58 9.46
C VAL A 407 18.03 -10.23 8.89
N PHE A 408 19.13 -10.19 8.12
CA PHE A 408 19.64 -8.98 7.49
C PHE A 408 18.68 -8.50 6.39
N HIS A 409 18.53 -7.18 6.28
CA HIS A 409 17.78 -6.52 5.22
C HIS A 409 18.54 -5.28 4.75
N ASN A 410 18.58 -5.04 3.44
CA ASN A 410 19.24 -3.88 2.87
C ASN A 410 18.63 -3.52 1.51
N GLY A 411 18.00 -2.33 1.44
CA GLY A 411 17.37 -1.79 0.23
C GLY A 411 18.35 -1.53 -0.93
N THR A 412 19.59 -1.16 -0.61
CA THR A 412 20.65 -0.82 -1.58
C THR A 412 21.22 -2.03 -2.28
N THR A 413 21.52 -3.09 -1.54
CA THR A 413 22.07 -4.32 -2.12
C THR A 413 20.98 -5.29 -2.60
N GLY A 414 19.71 -5.05 -2.22
CA GLY A 414 18.58 -5.95 -2.41
C GLY A 414 18.85 -7.31 -1.77
N THR A 415 19.40 -7.28 -0.55
CA THR A 415 19.73 -8.48 0.22
C THR A 415 18.81 -8.57 1.41
N TYR A 416 17.99 -9.62 1.43
CA TYR A 416 17.01 -9.86 2.47
C TYR A 416 17.08 -11.32 2.89
N GLY A 417 17.24 -11.56 4.19
CA GLY A 417 17.12 -12.88 4.76
C GLY A 417 15.65 -13.32 4.84
N ASP A 418 15.42 -14.63 4.83
CA ASP A 418 14.08 -15.24 4.94
C ASP A 418 13.40 -14.98 6.28
N TYR A 419 14.07 -14.36 7.25
CA TYR A 419 13.50 -13.97 8.54
C TYR A 419 13.54 -12.45 8.78
N SER A 420 13.96 -11.64 7.79
CA SER A 420 14.08 -10.18 7.95
C SER A 420 12.74 -9.45 8.11
N MET A 421 11.64 -10.17 7.85
CA MET A 421 10.26 -9.72 7.99
C MET A 421 9.61 -10.17 9.32
N CYS A 422 10.32 -10.93 10.15
CA CYS A 422 9.87 -11.30 11.48
C CYS A 422 10.07 -10.14 12.47
N GLU A 423 9.41 -10.17 13.62
CA GLU A 423 9.62 -9.12 14.62
C GLU A 423 11.03 -9.16 15.21
N ALA A 424 11.58 -8.02 15.60
CA ALA A 424 12.94 -7.89 16.14
C ALA A 424 13.29 -8.91 17.24
N LYS A 425 12.35 -9.26 18.12
CA LYS A 425 12.57 -10.29 19.15
C LYS A 425 12.80 -11.68 18.55
N GLN A 426 11.99 -12.05 17.56
CA GLN A 426 12.10 -13.35 16.87
C GLN A 426 13.39 -13.42 16.06
N GLN A 427 13.74 -12.33 15.36
CA GLN A 427 15.02 -12.20 14.67
C GLN A 427 16.21 -12.37 15.63
N LEU A 428 16.14 -11.78 16.83
CA LEU A 428 17.19 -11.91 17.85
C LEU A 428 17.28 -13.34 18.36
N ASN A 429 16.14 -13.98 18.63
CA ASN A 429 16.10 -15.39 19.05
C ASN A 429 16.74 -16.31 18.01
N TRP A 430 16.49 -16.07 16.72
CA TRP A 430 17.19 -16.78 15.65
C TRP A 430 18.71 -16.63 15.74
N ALA A 431 19.20 -15.40 15.88
CA ALA A 431 20.63 -15.10 15.91
C ALA A 431 21.31 -15.71 17.15
N LEU A 432 20.71 -15.55 18.33
CA LEU A 432 21.18 -16.16 19.59
C LEU A 432 21.25 -17.68 19.48
N ASN A 433 20.18 -18.31 18.98
CA ASN A 433 20.13 -19.75 18.77
C ASN A 433 21.17 -20.24 17.76
N ARG A 434 21.39 -19.50 16.68
CA ARG A 434 22.43 -19.82 15.68
C ARG A 434 23.82 -19.82 16.30
N TYR A 435 24.16 -18.83 17.12
CA TYR A 435 25.42 -18.80 17.85
C TYR A 435 25.52 -19.96 18.84
N TRP A 436 24.49 -20.18 19.67
CA TRP A 436 24.47 -21.26 20.65
C TRP A 436 24.66 -22.65 20.01
N VAL A 437 23.99 -22.92 18.87
CA VAL A 437 24.18 -24.16 18.10
C VAL A 437 25.60 -24.26 17.53
N SER A 438 26.21 -23.14 17.10
CA SER A 438 27.61 -23.13 16.63
C SER A 438 28.63 -23.43 17.72
N GLN A 439 28.24 -23.23 18.99
CA GLN A 439 29.04 -23.53 20.18
C GLN A 439 28.65 -24.87 20.80
N ASP A 440 28.21 -25.84 20.00
CA ASP A 440 27.80 -27.18 20.44
C ASP A 440 26.76 -27.20 21.56
N LYS A 441 25.94 -26.13 21.66
CA LYS A 441 24.89 -25.95 22.67
C LYS A 441 25.39 -25.86 24.11
N GLU A 442 26.62 -25.38 24.32
CA GLU A 442 27.16 -25.12 25.66
C GLU A 442 26.30 -24.10 26.44
N ASP A 443 25.98 -24.38 27.71
CA ASP A 443 25.12 -23.53 28.54
C ASP A 443 25.63 -22.08 28.63
N SER A 444 26.96 -21.92 28.67
CA SER A 444 27.61 -20.60 28.71
C SER A 444 27.41 -19.76 27.45
N ALA A 445 27.14 -20.39 26.29
CA ALA A 445 26.94 -19.71 25.02
C ALA A 445 25.52 -19.13 24.85
N CYS A 446 24.61 -19.37 25.80
CA CYS A 446 23.27 -18.78 25.84
C CYS A 446 23.08 -17.80 27.01
N SER A 447 24.15 -17.17 27.50
CA SER A 447 24.06 -16.24 28.62
C SER A 447 23.85 -14.79 28.17
N PHE A 448 24.73 -14.25 27.30
CA PHE A 448 24.74 -12.85 26.82
C PHE A 448 24.53 -11.85 27.97
N ASP A 449 25.46 -11.81 28.92
CA ASP A 449 25.37 -11.03 30.16
C ASP A 449 24.10 -11.28 30.99
N GLY A 450 23.53 -12.48 30.86
CA GLY A 450 22.30 -12.89 31.52
C GLY A 450 21.02 -12.40 30.83
N TYR A 451 21.11 -11.83 29.62
CA TYR A 451 19.95 -11.41 28.83
C TYR A 451 19.28 -12.55 28.05
N ALA A 452 20.00 -13.65 27.80
CA ALA A 452 19.48 -14.83 27.13
C ALA A 452 19.27 -16.01 28.11
N THR A 453 18.47 -16.97 27.68
CA THR A 453 18.20 -18.22 28.41
C THR A 453 17.88 -19.36 27.46
N THR A 454 18.20 -20.59 27.87
CA THR A 454 17.79 -21.77 27.13
C THR A 454 16.31 -22.07 27.35
N THR A 455 15.65 -22.59 26.33
CA THR A 455 14.27 -23.07 26.38
C THR A 455 14.13 -24.40 25.63
N ALA A 456 13.03 -25.12 25.86
CA ALA A 456 12.73 -26.33 25.11
C ALA A 456 12.24 -25.95 23.70
N ALA A 457 13.05 -26.22 22.68
CA ALA A 457 12.63 -26.05 21.29
C ALA A 457 11.51 -27.03 20.94
N SER A 458 10.42 -26.53 20.36
CA SER A 458 9.29 -27.35 19.92
C SER A 458 8.63 -26.75 18.69
N THR A 459 8.68 -27.43 17.56
CA THR A 459 8.06 -26.99 16.30
C THR A 459 6.84 -27.84 15.96
N ALA A 460 5.78 -27.22 15.44
CA ALA A 460 4.67 -27.95 14.84
C ALA A 460 5.13 -28.73 13.60
N SER A 461 4.39 -29.78 13.22
CA SER A 461 4.70 -30.56 12.01
C SER A 461 4.62 -29.75 10.72
N THR A 462 3.78 -28.69 10.70
CA THR A 462 3.63 -27.77 9.56
C THR A 462 4.91 -26.96 9.30
N CYS A 463 5.75 -26.75 10.31
CA CYS A 463 6.99 -25.97 10.20
C CYS A 463 8.07 -26.62 9.33
N SER A 464 8.04 -27.94 9.14
CA SER A 464 9.13 -28.68 8.49
C SER A 464 9.41 -28.18 7.07
N SER A 465 8.36 -27.91 6.28
CA SER A 465 8.50 -27.41 4.91
C SER A 465 9.08 -26.00 4.88
N LEU A 466 8.51 -25.10 5.70
CA LEU A 466 8.90 -23.68 5.78
C LEU A 466 10.37 -23.52 6.22
N LEU A 467 10.76 -24.21 7.30
CA LEU A 467 12.13 -24.17 7.81
C LEU A 467 13.13 -24.83 6.86
N SER A 468 12.72 -25.88 6.14
CA SER A 468 13.57 -26.52 5.13
C SER A 468 13.81 -25.61 3.92
N GLN A 469 12.80 -24.86 3.49
CA GLN A 469 12.93 -23.87 2.42
C GLN A 469 13.84 -22.72 2.83
N ALA A 470 13.65 -22.15 4.03
CA ALA A 470 14.51 -21.07 4.52
C ALA A 470 15.98 -21.51 4.70
N GLY A 471 16.15 -22.80 5.05
CA GLY A 471 17.44 -23.39 5.36
C GLY A 471 18.05 -22.83 6.65
N THR A 472 19.13 -23.45 7.13
CA THR A 472 19.73 -23.10 8.41
C THR A 472 20.30 -21.68 8.45
N ALA A 473 20.67 -21.13 7.28
CA ALA A 473 21.17 -19.75 7.16
C ALA A 473 20.05 -18.71 6.99
N GLY A 474 18.80 -19.12 6.75
CA GLY A 474 17.67 -18.22 6.47
C GLY A 474 17.84 -17.47 5.15
N THR A 475 18.31 -18.14 4.10
CA THR A 475 18.63 -17.50 2.79
C THR A 475 18.18 -18.35 1.60
N GLY A 476 17.35 -19.36 1.86
CA GLY A 476 16.91 -20.35 0.87
C GLY A 476 15.70 -19.92 0.04
N SER A 477 15.10 -18.75 0.32
CA SER A 477 13.93 -18.19 -0.35
C SER A 477 12.66 -19.02 -0.12
N VAL A 478 11.85 -18.59 0.85
CA VAL A 478 10.58 -19.27 1.14
C VAL A 478 9.48 -18.81 0.18
N SER A 479 8.89 -19.76 -0.54
CA SER A 479 7.73 -19.47 -1.38
C SER A 479 6.52 -19.10 -0.49
N ALA A 480 5.95 -17.92 -0.69
CA ALA A 480 4.75 -17.48 0.01
C ALA A 480 3.55 -18.35 -0.41
N THR A 481 3.36 -19.48 0.25
CA THR A 481 2.16 -20.31 0.12
C THR A 481 1.79 -20.90 1.48
N ALA A 482 0.90 -20.21 2.19
CA ALA A 482 -0.13 -20.78 3.06
C ALA A 482 -0.93 -19.66 3.75
N THR A 483 -1.97 -19.15 3.08
CA THR A 483 -3.12 -18.57 3.79
C THR A 483 -4.39 -19.14 3.18
N ALA A 484 -4.60 -20.43 3.40
CA ALA A 484 -5.85 -21.10 3.11
C ALA A 484 -6.13 -22.14 4.20
N THR A 485 -6.52 -21.68 5.40
CA THR A 485 -7.34 -22.49 6.30
C THR A 485 -8.80 -22.17 5.99
N GLY A 486 -9.30 -22.78 4.91
CA GLY A 486 -10.72 -22.96 4.65
C GLY A 486 -11.00 -24.46 4.74
N ASP A 487 -11.46 -24.89 5.90
CA ASP A 487 -11.95 -26.24 6.14
C ASP A 487 -13.21 -26.46 5.27
N SER A 488 -13.11 -27.32 4.26
CA SER A 488 -14.28 -27.91 3.61
C SER A 488 -13.95 -29.31 3.13
N ASP A 489 -14.25 -30.23 4.03
CA ASP A 489 -14.47 -31.65 3.80
C ASP A 489 -15.45 -31.87 2.63
N SER A 490 -15.00 -32.48 1.52
CA SER A 490 -15.90 -33.26 0.65
C SER A 490 -15.16 -34.24 -0.25
N SER A 491 -15.20 -35.50 0.18
CA SER A 491 -15.46 -36.70 -0.61
C SER A 491 -15.29 -36.64 -2.15
N THR A 492 -14.36 -37.49 -2.61
CA THR A 492 -14.37 -38.12 -3.94
C THR A 492 -15.76 -38.61 -4.35
N SER A 493 -16.29 -38.09 -5.45
CA SER A 493 -17.20 -38.83 -6.30
C SER A 493 -16.99 -38.48 -7.77
N THR A 494 -16.66 -39.51 -8.53
CA THR A 494 -16.56 -39.55 -9.99
C THR A 494 -17.96 -39.52 -10.58
N SER A 495 -18.27 -38.56 -11.46
CA SER A 495 -19.36 -38.74 -12.42
C SER A 495 -19.13 -37.94 -13.71
N SER A 496 -19.52 -38.62 -14.78
CA SER A 496 -19.33 -38.35 -16.21
C SER A 496 -20.11 -37.13 -16.72
N SER A 497 -19.45 -36.37 -17.60
CA SER A 497 -20.00 -35.27 -18.39
C SER A 497 -20.78 -35.76 -19.62
N ASP A 498 -21.94 -35.14 -19.89
CA ASP A 498 -22.51 -35.02 -21.23
C ASP A 498 -23.28 -33.67 -21.38
N SER A 499 -22.81 -32.84 -22.32
CA SER A 499 -23.47 -31.83 -23.21
C SER A 499 -24.56 -30.88 -22.62
N SER A 500 -24.69 -29.57 -22.93
CA SER A 500 -24.39 -28.77 -24.14
C SER A 500 -24.70 -27.27 -23.92
N SER A 501 -24.06 -26.40 -24.73
CA SER A 501 -24.37 -24.97 -25.05
C SER A 501 -24.13 -23.89 -23.96
N SER A 502 -23.57 -22.69 -24.20
CA SER A 502 -23.03 -22.02 -25.39
C SER A 502 -22.17 -20.79 -24.99
N ALA A 503 -20.96 -20.74 -25.54
CA ALA A 503 -20.08 -19.61 -25.89
C ALA A 503 -20.14 -18.25 -25.15
N GLY A 504 -19.02 -17.94 -24.48
CA GLY A 504 -18.48 -16.58 -24.26
C GLY A 504 -16.94 -16.67 -24.31
N TYR A 505 -16.32 -15.97 -25.26
CA TYR A 505 -14.90 -16.11 -25.65
C TYR A 505 -13.93 -15.63 -24.55
N MET A 506 -12.97 -16.48 -24.18
CA MET A 506 -11.73 -16.09 -23.50
C MET A 506 -10.55 -16.51 -24.40
N THR A 507 -9.84 -15.53 -24.95
CA THR A 507 -8.58 -15.74 -25.65
C THR A 507 -7.48 -16.03 -24.63
N GLY A 508 -7.22 -17.31 -24.38
CA GLY A 508 -6.06 -17.77 -23.62
C GLY A 508 -4.81 -17.81 -24.49
N SER A 509 -3.74 -17.18 -23.99
CA SER A 509 -2.40 -17.21 -24.55
C SER A 509 -1.95 -18.64 -24.85
N SER A 510 -1.58 -18.90 -26.11
CA SER A 510 -1.06 -20.19 -26.54
C SER A 510 0.37 -20.35 -26.03
N MET A 511 0.61 -21.31 -25.14
CA MET A 511 1.97 -21.80 -24.88
C MET A 511 2.50 -22.44 -26.15
N VAL A 512 3.61 -21.92 -26.68
CA VAL A 512 4.33 -22.52 -27.80
C VAL A 512 5.04 -23.77 -27.29
N ALA A 513 4.50 -24.95 -27.61
CA ALA A 513 5.20 -26.21 -27.39
C ALA A 513 6.34 -26.32 -28.42
N VAL A 514 7.58 -26.10 -27.97
CA VAL A 514 8.78 -26.24 -28.81
C VAL A 514 9.09 -27.73 -28.95
N GLY A 515 8.95 -28.26 -30.16
CA GLY A 515 9.24 -29.65 -30.45
C GLY A 515 10.74 -29.95 -30.41
N PRO A 516 11.16 -31.21 -30.18
CA PRO A 516 12.57 -31.61 -30.11
C PRO A 516 13.38 -31.25 -31.37
N LEU A 517 12.72 -31.08 -32.52
CA LEU A 517 13.35 -30.67 -33.77
C LEU A 517 13.77 -29.18 -33.77
N GLN A 518 13.00 -28.32 -33.11
CA GLN A 518 13.30 -26.88 -32.97
C GLN A 518 14.38 -26.63 -31.91
N LEU A 519 14.40 -27.44 -30.85
CA LEU A 519 15.50 -27.44 -29.87
C LEU A 519 16.83 -27.86 -30.52
N GLY A 520 16.79 -28.88 -31.37
CA GLY A 520 17.96 -29.32 -32.15
C GLY A 520 18.50 -28.24 -33.09
N ALA A 521 17.61 -27.52 -33.79
CA ALA A 521 18.02 -26.40 -34.63
C ALA A 521 18.70 -25.29 -33.83
N TYR A 522 18.14 -24.90 -32.68
CA TYR A 522 18.70 -23.87 -31.80
C TYR A 522 20.11 -24.21 -31.27
N VAL A 523 20.34 -25.46 -30.89
CA VAL A 523 21.67 -25.90 -30.42
C VAL A 523 22.69 -25.83 -31.55
N VAL A 524 22.32 -26.21 -32.77
CA VAL A 524 23.23 -26.13 -33.93
C VAL A 524 23.59 -24.69 -34.27
N THR A 525 22.64 -23.76 -34.24
CA THR A 525 22.93 -22.33 -34.46
C THR A 525 23.78 -21.73 -33.35
N ALA A 526 23.53 -22.10 -32.08
CA ALA A 526 24.32 -21.61 -30.96
C ALA A 526 25.78 -22.12 -31.01
N VAL A 527 25.98 -23.39 -31.38
CA VAL A 527 27.33 -23.96 -31.58
C VAL A 527 28.02 -23.31 -32.77
N ALA A 528 27.32 -23.09 -33.89
CA ALA A 528 27.89 -22.41 -35.05
C ALA A 528 28.28 -20.95 -34.74
N ALA A 529 27.46 -20.23 -33.97
CA ALA A 529 27.77 -18.87 -33.52
C ALA A 529 28.96 -18.84 -32.55
N GLY A 530 29.03 -19.79 -31.61
CA GLY A 530 30.17 -19.93 -30.69
C GLY A 530 31.48 -20.23 -31.42
N LEU A 531 31.45 -21.10 -32.44
CA LEU A 531 32.62 -21.41 -33.26
C LEU A 531 33.04 -20.23 -34.15
N ALA A 532 32.09 -19.44 -34.66
CA ALA A 532 32.38 -18.23 -35.42
C ALA A 532 33.03 -17.14 -34.55
N MET A 533 32.64 -17.02 -33.28
CA MET A 533 33.27 -16.08 -32.33
C MET A 533 34.68 -16.51 -31.88
N ILE A 534 35.06 -17.78 -32.04
CA ILE A 534 36.43 -18.26 -31.76
C ILE A 534 37.36 -18.04 -32.98
N MET A 535 36.80 -17.81 -34.17
CA MET A 535 37.56 -17.53 -35.39
C MET A 535 37.68 -16.03 -35.74
N LEU A 536 37.13 -15.14 -34.91
CA LEU A 536 37.34 -13.70 -34.90
C LEU A 536 38.27 -13.34 -33.75
#